data_AF-A0AA39XQV2-F1
#
_entry.id   AF-A0AA39XQV2-F1
#
_cell.length_a   1.000
_cell.length_b   1.000
_cell.length_c   1.000
_cell.angle_alpha   90.00
_cell.angle_beta   90.00
_cell.angle_gamma   90.00
#
_symmetry.space_group_name_H-M   'P 1'
#
loop_
_entity.id
_entity.type
_entity.pdbx_description
1 polymer ?
#
loop_
_entity_poly.entity_id
_entity_poly.type
_entity_poly.pdbx_seq_one_letter_code
_entity_poly.pdbx_strand_id
1 'polypeptide(L)'
;MPLWKKMLLLNFSENIASEMVAIDGLHNGWRHLVLPIAHTDELVMDAVLAASALHLSTDDDDATGNHMTPQMARRYSSMRLQQHPSSDSLYARAIKSLLHRRDLAASSALHQSFALLAILILLVAVMVSGSEDSSILLRMLHSAFEAIGGEDGLGTGALAEFMIRQIHKMRVYAAPFISEENGFQALSSQCQAEQVFECLNYCSQQRPDAAAAAPFIMSLVRQAHDIYLRQAVPLPSASDSTTLVQRFKRTLESFPHDLPGEQVLVWATFIAASDCVLDEHKAFFEDVFLRYFVRSGFRNVLRGLDQLRKIWARRSAGGGTRWTSVLPQAGVFVM
;
A
#
# COMPACT_ATOMS: atom_id res chain seq x y z
N MET A 1 8.67 12.74 -26.40
CA MET A 1 7.64 12.34 -25.42
C MET A 1 6.60 13.47 -25.27
N PRO A 2 5.30 13.19 -25.44
CA PRO A 2 4.21 14.17 -25.28
C PRO A 2 4.14 14.80 -23.88
N LEU A 3 3.53 15.98 -23.77
CA LEU A 3 3.42 16.72 -22.51
C LEU A 3 2.63 15.96 -21.43
N TRP A 4 1.49 15.35 -21.79
CA TRP A 4 0.66 14.60 -20.84
C TRP A 4 1.45 13.45 -20.20
N LYS A 5 2.31 12.80 -21.00
CA LYS A 5 3.15 11.68 -20.53
C LYS A 5 4.21 12.18 -19.54
N LYS A 6 4.81 13.36 -19.80
CA LYS A 6 5.73 14.02 -18.84
C LYS A 6 5.02 14.38 -17.53
N MET A 7 3.81 14.91 -17.59
CA MET A 7 3.03 15.25 -16.40
C MET A 7 2.66 14.03 -15.56
N LEU A 8 2.27 12.93 -16.19
CA LEU A 8 2.00 11.68 -15.48
C LEU A 8 3.26 11.13 -14.80
N LEU A 9 4.40 11.12 -15.49
CA LEU A 9 5.68 10.70 -14.89
C LEU A 9 6.09 11.61 -13.71
N LEU A 10 5.86 12.93 -13.83
CA LEU A 10 6.10 13.87 -12.75
C LEU A 10 5.17 13.60 -11.56
N ASN A 11 3.88 13.37 -11.82
CA ASN A 11 2.93 13.01 -10.78
C ASN A 11 3.31 11.71 -10.07
N PHE A 12 3.75 10.68 -10.81
CA PHE A 12 4.27 9.45 -10.21
C PHE A 12 5.43 9.73 -9.26
N SER A 13 6.40 10.51 -9.73
CA SER A 13 7.61 10.86 -8.97
C SER A 13 7.28 11.64 -7.70
N GLU A 14 6.45 12.68 -7.81
CA GLU A 14 6.25 13.65 -6.72
C GLU A 14 5.17 13.24 -5.72
N ASN A 15 4.16 12.47 -6.14
CA ASN A 15 2.97 12.23 -5.31
C ASN A 15 2.70 10.76 -5.03
N ILE A 16 3.18 9.84 -5.86
CA ILE A 16 2.99 8.39 -5.64
C ILE A 16 4.24 7.80 -5.00
N ALA A 17 5.40 7.99 -5.61
CA ALA A 17 6.66 7.41 -5.15
C ALA A 17 7.03 7.83 -3.72
N SER A 18 6.69 9.07 -3.29
CA SER A 18 6.92 9.58 -1.94
C SER A 18 6.11 8.82 -0.88
N GLU A 19 4.88 8.45 -1.19
CA GLU A 19 4.00 7.71 -0.29
C GLU A 19 4.37 6.22 -0.21
N MET A 20 5.11 5.69 -1.20
CA MET A 20 5.50 4.28 -1.24
C MET A 20 6.76 3.93 -0.42
N VAL A 21 7.40 4.90 0.23
CA VAL A 21 8.61 4.73 1.05
C VAL A 21 8.47 5.41 2.41
N ALA A 22 9.11 4.87 3.46
CA ALA A 22 9.04 5.46 4.80
C ALA A 22 9.87 6.76 4.90
N ILE A 23 11.06 6.78 4.31
CA ILE A 23 11.93 7.96 4.30
C ILE A 23 12.20 8.30 2.85
N ASP A 24 11.62 9.40 2.40
CA ASP A 24 11.74 9.82 1.02
C ASP A 24 13.04 10.61 0.76
N GLY A 25 13.56 10.51 -0.46
CA GLY A 25 14.78 11.22 -0.87
C GLY A 25 15.43 10.67 -2.12
N LEU A 26 16.73 10.93 -2.25
CA LEU A 26 17.57 10.54 -3.41
C LEU A 26 17.73 9.03 -3.59
N HIS A 27 17.37 8.23 -2.58
CA HIS A 27 17.47 6.76 -2.63
C HIS A 27 16.12 6.09 -2.88
N ASN A 28 15.08 6.86 -3.20
CA ASN A 28 13.76 6.30 -3.49
C ASN A 28 13.80 5.47 -4.78
N GLY A 29 13.72 4.14 -4.64
CA GLY A 29 13.77 3.18 -5.75
C GLY A 29 12.64 3.35 -6.77
N TRP A 30 11.46 3.83 -6.35
CA TRP A 30 10.37 4.15 -7.26
C TRP A 30 10.70 5.32 -8.19
N ARG A 31 11.64 6.21 -7.83
CA ARG A 31 12.16 7.24 -8.74
C ARG A 31 13.39 6.79 -9.49
N HIS A 32 14.38 6.25 -8.77
CA HIS A 32 15.73 6.07 -9.31
C HIS A 32 15.93 4.73 -10.02
N LEU A 33 15.02 3.76 -9.82
CA LEU A 33 15.02 2.48 -10.55
C LEU A 33 13.83 2.42 -11.51
N VAL A 34 12.61 2.62 -11.01
CA VAL A 34 11.39 2.42 -11.80
C VAL A 34 11.25 3.40 -12.96
N LEU A 35 11.46 4.71 -12.75
CA LEU A 35 11.29 5.69 -13.83
C LEU A 35 12.34 5.53 -14.95
N PRO A 36 13.63 5.28 -14.68
CA PRO A 36 14.57 4.93 -15.74
C PRO A 36 14.17 3.68 -16.52
N ILE A 37 13.72 2.61 -15.84
CA ILE A 37 13.27 1.37 -16.50
C ILE A 37 12.03 1.63 -17.37
N ALA A 38 11.11 2.49 -16.93
CA ALA A 38 9.96 2.90 -17.73
C ALA A 38 10.36 3.54 -19.07
N HIS A 39 11.53 4.18 -19.17
CA HIS A 39 12.00 4.72 -20.45
C HIS A 39 12.53 3.65 -21.41
N THR A 40 12.85 2.46 -20.90
CA THR A 40 13.42 1.34 -21.67
C THR A 40 12.43 0.21 -21.93
N ASP A 41 11.36 0.10 -21.14
CA ASP A 41 10.36 -0.97 -21.26
C ASP A 41 8.93 -0.42 -21.29
N GLU A 42 8.19 -0.74 -22.36
CA GLU A 42 6.84 -0.23 -22.57
C GLU A 42 5.81 -0.75 -21.56
N LEU A 43 5.98 -1.97 -21.06
CA LEU A 43 5.07 -2.52 -20.05
C LEU A 43 5.21 -1.75 -18.73
N VAL A 44 6.44 -1.53 -18.28
CA VAL A 44 6.71 -0.73 -17.07
C VAL A 44 6.21 0.71 -17.27
N MET A 45 6.41 1.29 -18.44
CA MET A 45 5.89 2.61 -18.78
C MET A 45 4.36 2.68 -18.67
N ASP A 46 3.65 1.77 -19.30
CA ASP A 46 2.18 1.77 -19.27
C ASP A 46 1.65 1.58 -17.84
N ALA A 47 2.31 0.75 -17.01
CA ALA A 47 1.95 0.59 -15.60
C ALA A 47 2.15 1.88 -14.79
N VAL A 48 3.27 2.59 -14.96
CA VAL A 48 3.55 3.88 -14.29
C VAL A 48 2.52 4.95 -14.69
N LEU A 49 2.22 5.03 -15.99
CA LEU A 49 1.25 5.98 -16.50
C LEU A 49 -0.18 5.64 -16.03
N ALA A 50 -0.53 4.36 -15.96
CA ALA A 50 -1.81 3.91 -15.41
C ALA A 50 -1.97 4.32 -13.95
N ALA A 51 -0.99 4.02 -13.09
CA ALA A 51 -1.01 4.43 -11.69
C ALA A 51 -1.17 5.95 -11.55
N SER A 52 -0.45 6.72 -12.36
CA SER A 52 -0.52 8.19 -12.34
C SER A 52 -1.87 8.73 -12.80
N ALA A 53 -2.41 8.18 -13.89
CA ALA A 53 -3.69 8.62 -14.43
C ALA A 53 -4.85 8.26 -13.49
N LEU A 54 -4.78 7.10 -12.82
CA LEU A 54 -5.72 6.69 -11.78
C LEU A 54 -5.61 7.56 -10.51
N HIS A 55 -4.40 7.93 -10.10
CA HIS A 55 -4.23 8.88 -8.99
C HIS A 55 -4.84 10.25 -9.27
N LEU A 56 -4.81 10.68 -10.54
CA LEU A 56 -5.38 11.93 -11.00
C LEU A 56 -6.84 11.81 -11.46
N SER A 57 -7.40 10.61 -11.47
CA SER A 57 -8.80 10.41 -11.82
C SER A 57 -9.68 10.91 -10.69
N THR A 58 -10.74 11.56 -11.10
CA THR A 58 -11.74 12.14 -10.22
C THR A 58 -13.02 11.40 -10.55
N ASP A 59 -13.34 10.41 -9.73
CA ASP A 59 -14.69 9.88 -9.71
C ASP A 59 -15.61 10.99 -9.21
N ASP A 60 -16.79 11.13 -9.81
CA ASP A 60 -17.87 12.02 -9.36
C ASP A 60 -18.46 11.58 -8.00
N ASP A 61 -17.76 10.72 -7.24
CA ASP A 61 -18.17 10.28 -5.91
C ASP A 61 -18.08 11.45 -4.92
N ASP A 62 -19.25 11.84 -4.39
CA ASP A 62 -19.47 12.94 -3.42
C ASP A 62 -18.49 12.88 -2.23
N ALA A 63 -18.10 11.67 -1.80
CA ALA A 63 -17.17 11.46 -0.69
C ALA A 63 -15.77 12.03 -0.96
N THR A 64 -15.28 11.90 -2.20
CA THR A 64 -13.99 12.48 -2.60
C THR A 64 -14.04 14.00 -2.71
N GLY A 65 -15.18 14.54 -3.16
CA GLY A 65 -15.38 15.99 -3.33
C GLY A 65 -15.28 16.75 -2.01
N ASN A 66 -15.88 16.21 -0.93
CA ASN A 66 -15.90 16.85 0.39
C ASN A 66 -14.53 16.96 1.07
N HIS A 67 -13.55 16.14 0.67
CA HIS A 67 -12.22 16.11 1.27
C HIS A 67 -11.10 16.59 0.32
N MET A 68 -11.47 17.09 -0.86
CA MET A 68 -10.49 17.54 -1.86
C MET A 68 -9.85 18.87 -1.47
N THR A 69 -8.53 18.91 -1.38
CA THR A 69 -7.81 20.17 -1.13
C THR A 69 -7.72 21.03 -2.40
N PRO A 70 -7.54 22.36 -2.27
CA PRO A 70 -7.28 23.23 -3.43
C PRO A 70 -6.04 22.84 -4.24
N GLN A 71 -5.06 22.18 -3.62
CA GLN A 71 -3.87 21.69 -4.31
C GLN A 71 -4.20 20.46 -5.17
N MET A 72 -4.96 19.51 -4.62
CA MET A 72 -5.48 18.34 -5.37
C MET A 72 -6.35 18.78 -6.55
N ALA A 73 -7.31 19.67 -6.32
CA ALA A 73 -8.21 20.18 -7.36
C ALA A 73 -7.44 20.81 -8.53
N ARG A 74 -6.37 21.58 -8.24
CA ARG A 74 -5.49 22.15 -9.27
C ARG A 74 -4.72 21.09 -10.05
N ARG A 75 -4.21 20.05 -9.39
CA ARG A 75 -3.52 18.92 -10.06
C ARG A 75 -4.47 18.16 -10.99
N TYR A 76 -5.70 17.87 -10.53
CA TYR A 76 -6.69 17.17 -11.35
C TYR A 76 -7.14 18.01 -12.54
N SER A 77 -7.37 19.31 -12.33
CA SER A 77 -7.78 20.24 -13.39
C SER A 77 -6.70 20.38 -14.47
N SER A 78 -5.42 20.48 -14.09
CA SER A 78 -4.32 20.62 -15.05
C SER A 78 -4.16 19.37 -15.93
N MET A 79 -4.42 18.18 -15.38
CA MET A 79 -4.42 16.92 -16.12
C MET A 79 -5.61 16.83 -17.08
N ARG A 80 -6.83 17.15 -16.63
CA ARG A 80 -8.08 17.12 -17.43
C ARG A 80 -8.01 18.02 -18.67
N LEU A 81 -7.23 19.10 -18.63
CA LEU A 81 -7.04 20.00 -19.77
C LEU A 81 -6.18 19.39 -20.88
N GLN A 82 -5.48 18.28 -20.63
CA GLN A 82 -4.64 17.62 -21.62
C GLN A 82 -5.42 16.52 -22.34
N GLN A 83 -5.29 16.46 -23.66
CA GLN A 83 -5.71 15.27 -24.41
C GLN A 83 -4.77 14.12 -24.07
N HIS A 84 -5.22 13.20 -23.24
CA HIS A 84 -4.50 11.99 -22.85
C HIS A 84 -5.41 10.75 -22.96
N PRO A 85 -4.85 9.54 -23.10
CA PRO A 85 -5.63 8.31 -22.96
C PRO A 85 -6.31 8.25 -21.58
N SER A 86 -7.52 7.67 -21.49
CA SER A 86 -8.18 7.49 -20.19
C SER A 86 -7.36 6.61 -19.23
N SER A 87 -7.58 6.77 -17.93
CA SER A 87 -6.98 5.92 -16.89
C SER A 87 -7.22 4.43 -17.17
N ASP A 88 -8.45 4.07 -17.52
CA ASP A 88 -8.85 2.68 -17.81
C ASP A 88 -8.15 2.15 -19.06
N SER A 89 -7.97 3.00 -20.09
CA SER A 89 -7.23 2.63 -21.29
C SER A 89 -5.75 2.35 -21.00
N LEU A 90 -5.12 3.17 -20.15
CA LEU A 90 -3.73 2.97 -19.72
C LEU A 90 -3.58 1.68 -18.90
N TYR A 91 -4.47 1.47 -17.93
CA TYR A 91 -4.47 0.27 -17.10
C TYR A 91 -4.72 -0.99 -17.95
N ALA A 92 -5.72 -0.98 -18.84
CA ALA A 92 -6.00 -2.08 -19.75
C ALA A 92 -4.81 -2.40 -20.70
N ARG A 93 -4.07 -1.38 -21.15
CA ARG A 93 -2.84 -1.59 -21.93
C ARG A 93 -1.76 -2.31 -21.13
N ALA A 94 -1.52 -1.91 -19.88
CA ALA A 94 -0.56 -2.58 -19.00
C ALA A 94 -0.95 -4.05 -18.75
N ILE A 95 -2.23 -4.32 -18.45
CA ILE A 95 -2.75 -5.69 -18.28
C ILE A 95 -2.61 -6.51 -19.56
N LYS A 96 -2.95 -5.93 -20.72
CA LYS A 96 -2.79 -6.60 -22.01
C LYS A 96 -1.32 -6.93 -22.27
N SER A 97 -0.40 -6.00 -22.03
CA SER A 97 1.04 -6.22 -22.19
C SER A 97 1.57 -7.30 -21.25
N LEU A 98 1.09 -7.37 -20.00
CA LEU A 98 1.40 -8.47 -19.08
C LEU A 98 0.93 -9.82 -19.61
N LEU A 99 -0.30 -9.89 -20.14
CA LEU A 99 -0.84 -11.12 -20.71
C LEU A 99 -0.02 -11.62 -21.91
N HIS A 100 0.55 -10.72 -22.72
CA HIS A 100 1.46 -11.10 -23.81
C HIS A 100 2.79 -11.65 -23.29
N ARG A 101 3.19 -11.30 -22.07
CA ARG A 101 4.42 -11.75 -21.40
C ARG A 101 4.16 -12.82 -20.31
N ARG A 102 3.01 -13.50 -20.37
CA ARG A 102 2.57 -14.46 -19.33
C ARG A 102 3.46 -15.70 -19.21
N ASP A 103 4.16 -16.07 -20.28
CA ASP A 103 5.11 -17.19 -20.27
C ASP A 103 6.46 -16.73 -19.70
N LEU A 104 6.49 -16.59 -18.37
CA LEU A 104 7.67 -16.15 -17.65
C LEU A 104 8.81 -17.17 -17.76
N ALA A 105 8.50 -18.47 -17.77
CA ALA A 105 9.50 -19.53 -17.84
C ALA A 105 10.28 -19.52 -19.16
N ALA A 106 9.64 -19.15 -20.28
CA ALA A 106 10.30 -19.00 -21.57
C ALA A 106 10.96 -17.63 -21.79
N SER A 107 10.82 -16.69 -20.85
CA SER A 107 11.31 -15.32 -20.96
C SER A 107 12.73 -15.17 -20.42
N SER A 108 13.50 -14.19 -20.92
CA SER A 108 14.79 -13.83 -20.33
C SER A 108 14.61 -13.27 -18.89
N ALA A 109 15.62 -13.42 -18.03
CA ALA A 109 15.61 -12.87 -16.66
C ALA A 109 15.25 -11.37 -16.56
N LEU A 110 15.66 -10.56 -17.54
CA LEU A 110 15.32 -9.13 -17.58
C LEU A 110 13.81 -8.91 -17.81
N HIS A 111 13.22 -9.61 -18.78
CA HIS A 111 11.78 -9.56 -19.06
C HIS A 111 10.94 -10.11 -17.89
N GLN A 112 11.42 -11.16 -17.21
CA GLN A 112 10.81 -11.68 -15.99
C GLN A 112 10.78 -10.60 -14.89
N SER A 113 11.92 -9.94 -14.67
CA SER A 113 12.04 -8.84 -13.69
C SER A 113 11.09 -7.67 -14.03
N PHE A 114 10.99 -7.28 -15.31
CA PHE A 114 10.10 -6.20 -15.72
C PHE A 114 8.62 -6.55 -15.63
N ALA A 115 8.24 -7.81 -15.91
CA ALA A 115 6.88 -8.28 -15.69
C ALA A 115 6.51 -8.22 -14.20
N LEU A 116 7.40 -8.69 -13.32
CA LEU A 116 7.18 -8.62 -11.88
C LEU A 116 7.13 -7.19 -11.35
N LEU A 117 8.03 -6.32 -11.84
CA LEU A 117 8.04 -4.90 -11.52
C LEU A 117 6.73 -4.21 -11.94
N ALA A 118 6.21 -4.55 -13.13
CA ALA A 118 4.94 -4.03 -13.59
C ALA A 118 3.77 -4.48 -12.71
N ILE A 119 3.76 -5.72 -12.22
CA ILE A 119 2.75 -6.19 -11.26
C ILE A 119 2.83 -5.38 -9.96
N LEU A 120 4.03 -5.10 -9.44
CA LEU A 120 4.21 -4.25 -8.26
C LEU A 120 3.68 -2.82 -8.49
N ILE A 121 3.91 -2.25 -9.67
CA ILE A 121 3.39 -0.91 -10.02
C ILE A 121 1.86 -0.93 -10.18
N LEU A 122 1.29 -2.01 -10.72
CA LEU A 122 -0.17 -2.16 -10.80
C LEU A 122 -0.81 -2.37 -9.43
N LEU A 123 -0.11 -3.01 -8.48
CA LEU A 123 -0.54 -3.03 -7.08
C LEU A 123 -0.60 -1.60 -6.51
N VAL A 124 0.36 -0.74 -6.85
CA VAL A 124 0.27 0.69 -6.54
C VAL A 124 -0.93 1.34 -7.24
N ALA A 125 -1.19 1.00 -8.51
CA ALA A 125 -2.32 1.52 -9.26
C ALA A 125 -3.68 1.18 -8.60
N VAL A 126 -3.85 -0.02 -8.03
CA VAL A 126 -5.07 -0.38 -7.30
C VAL A 126 -5.14 0.24 -5.91
N MET A 127 -4.01 0.56 -5.27
CA MET A 127 -3.99 1.34 -4.02
C MET A 127 -4.42 2.80 -4.26
N VAL A 128 -3.86 3.46 -5.29
CA VAL A 128 -4.22 4.86 -5.59
C VAL A 128 -5.68 5.01 -6.02
N SER A 129 -6.21 4.05 -6.77
CA SER A 129 -7.63 4.04 -7.20
C SER A 129 -8.58 3.44 -6.17
N GLY A 130 -8.07 2.67 -5.21
CA GLY A 130 -8.89 1.86 -4.32
C GLY A 130 -9.62 0.72 -5.04
N SER A 131 -9.14 0.25 -6.19
CA SER A 131 -9.81 -0.80 -6.99
C SER A 131 -9.95 -2.15 -6.26
N GLU A 132 -10.99 -2.90 -6.61
CA GLU A 132 -11.26 -4.27 -6.12
C GLU A 132 -10.34 -5.34 -6.75
N ASP A 133 -9.58 -4.96 -7.77
CA ASP A 133 -8.63 -5.84 -8.47
C ASP A 133 -7.44 -6.27 -7.60
N SER A 134 -7.28 -5.71 -6.40
CA SER A 134 -6.14 -5.97 -5.52
C SER A 134 -5.91 -7.46 -5.26
N SER A 135 -6.98 -8.23 -5.01
CA SER A 135 -6.90 -9.68 -4.78
C SER A 135 -6.38 -10.46 -5.99
N ILE A 136 -6.69 -10.00 -7.21
CA ILE A 136 -6.24 -10.63 -8.45
C ILE A 136 -4.75 -10.32 -8.66
N LEU A 137 -4.36 -9.05 -8.50
CA LEU A 137 -2.97 -8.64 -8.65
C LEU A 137 -2.04 -9.21 -7.57
N LEU A 138 -2.51 -9.37 -6.33
CA LEU A 138 -1.75 -10.01 -5.26
C LEU A 138 -1.50 -11.50 -5.57
N ARG A 139 -2.51 -12.21 -6.07
CA ARG A 139 -2.34 -13.60 -6.54
C ARG A 139 -1.41 -13.65 -7.74
N MET A 140 -1.51 -12.70 -8.67
CA MET A 140 -0.61 -12.61 -9.83
C MET A 140 0.83 -12.36 -9.39
N LEU A 141 1.06 -11.48 -8.41
CA LEU A 141 2.39 -11.23 -7.85
C LEU A 141 2.97 -12.51 -7.25
N HIS A 142 2.20 -13.21 -6.43
CA HIS A 142 2.64 -14.46 -5.83
C HIS A 142 2.97 -15.51 -6.89
N SER A 143 2.07 -15.78 -7.83
CA SER A 143 2.32 -16.76 -8.91
C SER A 143 3.50 -16.39 -9.79
N ALA A 144 3.67 -15.11 -10.14
CA ALA A 144 4.80 -14.65 -10.94
C ALA A 144 6.12 -14.78 -10.20
N PHE A 145 6.15 -14.44 -8.90
CA PHE A 145 7.34 -14.57 -8.06
C PHE A 145 7.78 -16.03 -7.90
N GLU A 146 6.84 -16.95 -7.66
CA GLU A 146 7.16 -18.39 -7.58
C GLU A 146 7.61 -18.93 -8.96
N ALA A 147 6.98 -18.49 -10.05
CA ALA A 147 7.29 -18.96 -11.41
C ALA A 147 8.71 -18.61 -11.88
N ILE A 148 9.30 -17.53 -11.37
CA ILE A 148 10.68 -17.15 -11.68
C ILE A 148 11.70 -17.83 -10.76
N GLY A 149 11.27 -18.57 -9.74
CA GLY A 149 12.15 -19.22 -8.77
C GLY A 149 12.34 -18.45 -7.46
N GLY A 150 11.43 -17.56 -7.10
CA GLY A 150 11.49 -16.80 -5.85
C GLY A 150 12.62 -15.77 -5.82
N GLU A 151 13.24 -15.58 -4.65
CA GLU A 151 14.34 -14.62 -4.46
C GLU A 151 15.56 -14.97 -5.33
N ASP A 152 15.94 -16.25 -5.39
CA ASP A 152 17.06 -16.74 -6.20
C ASP A 152 16.83 -16.45 -7.69
N GLY A 153 15.56 -16.55 -8.12
CA GLY A 153 15.11 -16.27 -9.49
C GLY A 153 15.27 -14.82 -9.94
N LEU A 154 15.23 -13.87 -9.01
CA LEU A 154 15.38 -12.44 -9.32
C LEU A 154 16.83 -12.03 -9.61
N GLY A 155 17.79 -12.89 -9.23
CA GLY A 155 19.21 -12.60 -9.35
C GLY A 155 19.69 -11.54 -8.36
N THR A 156 20.76 -10.85 -8.72
CA THR A 156 21.46 -9.91 -7.83
C THR A 156 21.44 -8.48 -8.37
N GLY A 157 21.67 -7.51 -7.48
CA GLY A 157 21.79 -6.10 -7.81
C GLY A 157 20.61 -5.23 -7.34
N ALA A 158 20.73 -3.92 -7.57
CA ALA A 158 19.85 -2.93 -6.95
C ALA A 158 18.36 -3.11 -7.28
N LEU A 159 18.03 -3.56 -8.50
CA LEU A 159 16.65 -3.82 -8.90
C LEU A 159 16.08 -5.05 -8.18
N ALA A 160 16.83 -6.16 -8.12
CA ALA A 160 16.42 -7.37 -7.43
C ALA A 160 16.20 -7.09 -5.93
N GLU A 161 17.17 -6.44 -5.27
CA GLU A 161 17.05 -6.04 -3.86
C GLU A 161 15.86 -5.10 -3.61
N PHE A 162 15.61 -4.14 -4.51
CA PHE A 162 14.43 -3.29 -4.42
C PHE A 162 13.12 -4.10 -4.53
N MET A 163 13.02 -4.98 -5.52
CA MET A 163 11.82 -5.78 -5.73
C MET A 163 11.55 -6.75 -4.59
N ILE A 164 12.58 -7.45 -4.08
CA ILE A 164 12.46 -8.37 -2.93
C ILE A 164 11.84 -7.63 -1.74
N ARG A 165 12.40 -6.46 -1.37
CA ARG A 165 11.87 -5.62 -0.28
C ARG A 165 10.44 -5.17 -0.50
N GLN A 166 10.06 -4.83 -1.74
CA GLN A 166 8.67 -4.48 -2.04
C GLN A 166 7.76 -5.71 -1.96
N ILE A 167 8.17 -6.86 -2.48
CA ILE A 167 7.39 -8.11 -2.47
C ILE A 167 7.14 -8.58 -1.05
N HIS A 168 8.18 -8.60 -0.21
CA HIS A 168 8.07 -8.91 1.21
C HIS A 168 7.04 -8.02 1.91
N LYS A 169 7.20 -6.70 1.77
CA LYS A 169 6.28 -5.71 2.34
C LYS A 169 4.83 -5.94 1.87
N MET A 170 4.61 -6.15 0.56
CA MET A 170 3.28 -6.40 0.01
C MET A 170 2.68 -7.71 0.52
N ARG A 171 3.44 -8.81 0.56
CA ARG A 171 2.96 -10.13 1.00
C ARG A 171 2.51 -10.12 2.46
N VAL A 172 3.31 -9.53 3.35
CA VAL A 172 3.00 -9.47 4.78
C VAL A 172 1.72 -8.66 5.02
N TYR A 173 1.63 -7.45 4.45
CA TYR A 173 0.46 -6.60 4.63
C TYR A 173 -0.79 -7.11 3.93
N ALA A 174 -0.65 -7.79 2.80
CA ALA A 174 -1.77 -8.38 2.07
C ALA A 174 -2.35 -9.63 2.74
N ALA A 175 -1.55 -10.37 3.51
CA ALA A 175 -1.96 -11.67 4.03
C ALA A 175 -3.31 -11.64 4.80
N PRO A 176 -3.58 -10.68 5.71
CA PRO A 176 -4.90 -10.51 6.34
C PRO A 176 -6.08 -10.28 5.38
N PHE A 177 -5.82 -9.68 4.22
CA PHE A 177 -6.84 -9.40 3.20
C PHE A 177 -7.05 -10.56 2.23
N ILE A 178 -6.22 -11.61 2.29
CA ILE A 178 -6.39 -12.83 1.48
C ILE A 178 -7.20 -13.85 2.26
N SER A 179 -6.80 -14.14 3.50
CA SER A 179 -7.54 -15.03 4.42
C SER A 179 -7.08 -14.80 5.85
N GLU A 180 -7.94 -15.11 6.81
CA GLU A 180 -7.59 -15.03 8.24
C GLU A 180 -6.38 -15.94 8.58
N GLU A 181 -6.34 -17.14 7.98
CA GLU A 181 -5.26 -18.12 8.11
C GLU A 181 -3.93 -17.56 7.58
N ASN A 182 -3.92 -17.00 6.37
CA ASN A 182 -2.71 -16.41 5.80
C ASN A 182 -2.22 -15.24 6.67
N GLY A 183 -3.13 -14.38 7.13
CA GLY A 183 -2.80 -13.29 8.04
C GLY A 183 -2.20 -13.81 9.36
N PHE A 184 -2.75 -14.87 9.94
CA PHE A 184 -2.18 -15.48 11.15
C PHE A 184 -0.78 -16.06 10.89
N GLN A 185 -0.60 -16.84 9.82
CA GLN A 185 0.70 -17.43 9.49
C GLN A 185 1.78 -16.38 9.22
N ALA A 186 1.45 -15.34 8.44
CA ALA A 186 2.39 -14.28 8.09
C ALA A 186 2.79 -13.43 9.30
N LEU A 187 1.83 -13.06 10.14
CA LEU A 187 2.06 -12.14 11.27
C LEU A 187 2.62 -12.85 12.51
N SER A 188 2.38 -14.15 12.69
CA SER A 188 2.94 -14.95 13.79
C SER A 188 4.36 -15.45 13.52
N SER A 189 4.76 -15.56 12.24
CA SER A 189 6.12 -15.93 11.86
C SER A 189 7.07 -14.76 12.09
N GLN A 190 8.02 -14.92 13.01
CA GLN A 190 8.99 -13.85 13.29
C GLN A 190 9.82 -13.47 12.06
N CYS A 191 10.21 -14.45 11.23
CA CYS A 191 10.93 -14.19 9.99
C CYS A 191 10.12 -13.28 9.05
N GLN A 192 8.88 -13.66 8.72
CA GLN A 192 8.04 -12.87 7.80
C GLN A 192 7.64 -11.52 8.41
N ALA A 193 7.34 -11.47 9.70
CA ALA A 193 7.00 -10.23 10.39
C ALA A 193 8.16 -9.22 10.40
N GLU A 194 9.41 -9.68 10.38
CA GLU A 194 10.59 -8.81 10.31
C GLU A 194 10.88 -8.31 8.88
N GLN A 195 10.52 -9.08 7.85
CA GLN A 195 10.73 -8.68 6.45
C GLN A 195 10.02 -7.36 6.09
N VAL A 196 8.92 -7.03 6.76
CA VAL A 196 8.20 -5.77 6.57
C VAL A 196 9.06 -4.53 6.88
N PHE A 197 10.07 -4.69 7.75
CA PHE A 197 10.97 -3.61 8.14
C PHE A 197 12.17 -3.47 7.22
N GLU A 198 12.40 -4.34 6.24
CA GLU A 198 13.55 -4.24 5.33
C GLU A 198 13.57 -2.91 4.56
N CYS A 199 12.41 -2.43 4.10
CA CYS A 199 12.28 -1.12 3.46
C CYS A 199 12.69 0.01 4.41
N LEU A 200 12.21 -0.05 5.66
CA LEU A 200 12.50 0.96 6.68
C LEU A 200 13.99 0.95 7.07
N ASN A 201 14.57 -0.23 7.25
CA ASN A 201 15.97 -0.42 7.60
C ASN A 201 16.87 0.11 6.49
N TYR A 202 16.56 -0.22 5.23
CA TYR A 202 17.28 0.33 4.08
C TYR A 202 17.20 1.86 4.05
N CYS A 203 15.99 2.43 4.14
CA CYS A 203 15.78 3.87 4.19
C CYS A 203 16.57 4.55 5.33
N SER A 204 16.58 3.96 6.53
CA SER A 204 17.27 4.50 7.70
C SER A 204 18.79 4.47 7.56
N GLN A 205 19.34 3.46 6.88
CA GLN A 205 20.77 3.40 6.57
C GLN A 205 21.18 4.50 5.57
N GLN A 206 20.32 4.82 4.61
CA GLN A 206 20.59 5.86 3.61
C GLN A 206 20.38 7.29 4.15
N ARG A 207 19.51 7.46 5.16
CA ARG A 207 19.20 8.75 5.79
C ARG A 207 19.24 8.64 7.32
N PRO A 208 20.44 8.67 7.94
CA PRO A 208 20.58 8.53 9.39
C PRO A 208 19.89 9.65 10.18
N ASP A 209 19.75 10.83 9.60
CA ASP A 209 19.02 11.98 10.16
C ASP A 209 17.54 11.67 10.40
N ALA A 210 16.96 10.81 9.55
CA ALA A 210 15.58 10.36 9.64
C ALA A 210 15.43 9.02 10.38
N ALA A 211 16.52 8.39 10.83
CA ALA A 211 16.48 7.09 11.50
C ALA A 211 15.78 7.13 12.86
N ALA A 212 15.64 8.31 13.47
CA ALA A 212 14.87 8.51 14.71
C ALA A 212 13.39 8.13 14.57
N ALA A 213 12.84 8.12 13.35
CA ALA A 213 11.47 7.68 13.07
C ALA A 213 11.30 6.15 13.18
N ALA A 214 12.36 5.39 12.91
CA ALA A 214 12.26 3.94 12.76
C ALA A 214 11.74 3.23 14.02
N PRO A 215 12.18 3.54 15.25
CA PRO A 215 11.63 2.92 16.47
C PRO A 215 10.12 3.13 16.64
N PHE A 216 9.60 4.30 16.27
CA PHE A 216 8.16 4.60 16.33
C PHE A 216 7.39 3.77 15.30
N ILE A 217 7.85 3.74 14.05
CA ILE A 217 7.22 2.95 12.98
C ILE A 217 7.22 1.47 13.34
N MET A 218 8.36 0.94 13.78
CA MET A 218 8.49 -0.45 14.20
C MET A 218 7.59 -0.77 15.39
N SER A 219 7.48 0.14 16.36
CA SER A 219 6.58 -0.03 17.50
C SER A 219 5.13 -0.11 17.03
N LEU A 220 4.65 0.84 16.24
CA LEU A 220 3.26 0.86 15.75
C LEU A 220 2.92 -0.38 14.91
N VAL A 221 3.79 -0.81 14.01
CA VAL A 221 3.57 -2.02 13.21
C VAL A 221 3.50 -3.27 14.11
N ARG A 222 4.40 -3.40 15.10
CA ARG A 222 4.33 -4.52 16.06
C ARG A 222 3.06 -4.50 16.90
N GLN A 223 2.62 -3.33 17.36
CA GLN A 223 1.35 -3.20 18.08
C GLN A 223 0.15 -3.62 17.22
N ALA A 224 0.17 -3.30 15.92
CA ALA A 224 -0.85 -3.77 14.98
C ALA A 224 -0.81 -5.30 14.82
N HIS A 225 0.38 -5.91 14.73
CA HIS A 225 0.51 -7.38 14.70
C HIS A 225 -0.10 -8.02 15.95
N ASP A 226 0.22 -7.50 17.14
CA ASP A 226 -0.33 -7.98 18.42
C ASP A 226 -1.87 -7.91 18.42
N ILE A 227 -2.44 -6.78 17.97
CA ILE A 227 -3.89 -6.56 17.88
C ILE A 227 -4.53 -7.58 16.95
N TYR A 228 -3.97 -7.79 15.76
CA TYR A 228 -4.50 -8.76 14.80
C TYR A 228 -4.44 -10.19 15.34
N LEU A 229 -3.27 -10.64 15.81
CA LEU A 229 -3.06 -12.02 16.26
C LEU A 229 -3.97 -12.39 17.43
N ARG A 230 -4.19 -11.47 18.36
CA ARG A 230 -5.09 -11.67 19.49
C ARG A 230 -6.54 -11.89 19.05
N GLN A 231 -6.99 -11.21 18.00
CA GLN A 231 -8.35 -11.39 17.48
C GLN A 231 -8.46 -12.64 16.62
N ALA A 232 -7.43 -12.96 15.83
CA ALA A 232 -7.36 -14.17 15.03
C ALA A 232 -7.29 -15.46 15.89
N VAL A 233 -6.76 -15.40 17.12
CA VAL A 233 -6.78 -16.51 18.09
C VAL A 233 -7.10 -15.98 19.50
N PRO A 234 -8.37 -16.03 19.94
CA PRO A 234 -8.77 -15.51 21.25
C PRO A 234 -8.14 -16.32 22.39
N LEU A 235 -7.23 -15.69 23.14
CA LEU A 235 -6.63 -16.26 24.36
C LEU A 235 -7.40 -15.81 25.62
N PRO A 236 -7.65 -16.69 26.61
CA PRO A 236 -8.49 -16.39 27.78
C PRO A 236 -8.00 -15.26 28.71
N SER A 237 -6.72 -14.88 28.65
CA SER A 237 -6.07 -13.98 29.62
C SER A 237 -5.48 -12.69 29.01
N ALA A 238 -5.84 -12.36 27.77
CA ALA A 238 -5.21 -11.27 27.04
C ALA A 238 -5.82 -9.88 27.35
N SER A 239 -4.97 -8.84 27.46
CA SER A 239 -5.33 -7.41 27.69
C SER A 239 -6.45 -6.95 26.78
N ASP A 240 -7.52 -6.32 27.29
CA ASP A 240 -8.72 -5.97 26.52
C ASP A 240 -8.46 -5.11 25.25
N SER A 241 -9.39 -5.17 24.27
CA SER A 241 -9.24 -4.45 22.99
C SER A 241 -9.03 -2.95 23.20
N THR A 242 -9.76 -2.38 24.16
CA THR A 242 -9.66 -0.97 24.53
C THR A 242 -8.25 -0.57 24.95
N THR A 243 -7.57 -1.37 25.79
CA THR A 243 -6.21 -1.09 26.24
C THR A 243 -5.20 -1.14 25.09
N LEU A 244 -5.31 -2.14 24.20
CA LEU A 244 -4.39 -2.28 23.07
C LEU A 244 -4.54 -1.12 22.07
N VAL A 245 -5.78 -0.78 21.72
CA VAL A 245 -6.07 0.35 20.84
C VAL A 245 -5.63 1.67 21.48
N GLN A 246 -5.86 1.85 22.78
CA GLN A 246 -5.41 3.03 23.51
C GLN A 246 -3.89 3.16 23.56
N ARG A 247 -3.15 2.04 23.67
CA ARG A 247 -1.69 2.01 23.58
C ARG A 247 -1.23 2.46 22.20
N PHE A 248 -1.82 1.89 21.14
CA PHE A 248 -1.51 2.25 19.76
C PHE A 248 -1.75 3.74 19.51
N LYS A 249 -2.93 4.24 19.91
CA LYS A 249 -3.32 5.65 19.80
C LYS A 249 -2.29 6.56 20.47
N ARG A 250 -1.87 6.28 21.72
CA ARG A 250 -0.85 7.08 22.42
C ARG A 250 0.48 7.09 21.69
N THR A 251 0.91 5.94 21.17
CA THR A 251 2.16 5.85 20.40
C THR A 251 2.07 6.67 19.11
N LEU A 252 0.93 6.62 18.41
CA LEU A 252 0.70 7.40 17.20
C LEU A 252 0.66 8.91 17.49
N GLU A 253 -0.02 9.34 18.55
CA GLU A 253 -0.05 10.74 18.99
C GLU A 253 1.33 11.26 19.43
N SER A 254 2.21 10.37 19.90
CA SER A 254 3.59 10.72 20.27
C SER A 254 4.55 10.76 19.09
N PHE A 255 4.11 10.41 17.88
CA PHE A 255 4.95 10.45 16.68
C PHE A 255 5.33 11.91 16.38
N PRO A 256 6.62 12.27 16.33
CA PRO A 256 7.03 13.65 16.07
C PRO A 256 6.63 14.12 14.67
N HIS A 257 6.03 15.31 14.59
CA HIS A 257 5.48 15.87 13.34
C HIS A 257 6.54 16.24 12.30
N ASP A 258 7.79 16.41 12.74
CA ASP A 258 8.95 16.75 11.93
C ASP A 258 9.69 15.53 11.38
N LEU A 259 9.35 14.32 11.87
CA LEU A 259 9.96 13.08 11.40
C LEU A 259 9.20 12.49 10.19
N PRO A 260 9.92 11.93 9.21
CA PRO A 260 9.29 11.24 8.08
C PRO A 260 8.78 9.85 8.46
N GLY A 261 7.86 9.31 7.67
CA GLY A 261 7.46 7.90 7.73
C GLY A 261 6.06 7.64 8.27
N GLU A 262 5.29 8.68 8.57
CA GLU A 262 3.86 8.54 8.85
C GLU A 262 3.12 7.89 7.66
N GLN A 263 3.61 8.07 6.43
CA GLN A 263 3.00 7.50 5.23
C GLN A 263 2.97 5.98 5.15
N VAL A 264 3.86 5.27 5.86
CA VAL A 264 3.85 3.81 5.90
C VAL A 264 2.99 3.24 7.04
N LEU A 265 2.29 4.09 7.80
CA LEU A 265 1.49 3.67 8.95
C LEU A 265 0.02 3.37 8.59
N VAL A 266 -0.40 3.54 7.33
CA VAL A 266 -1.80 3.35 6.90
C VAL A 266 -2.29 1.95 7.28
N TRP A 267 -1.54 0.90 6.93
CA TRP A 267 -1.89 -0.48 7.29
C TRP A 267 -1.97 -0.69 8.81
N ALA A 268 -0.95 -0.26 9.56
CA ALA A 268 -0.91 -0.46 11.01
C ALA A 268 -2.06 0.25 11.72
N THR A 269 -2.38 1.46 11.25
CA THR A 269 -3.50 2.27 11.73
C THR A 269 -4.83 1.59 11.41
N PHE A 270 -5.00 1.02 10.20
CA PHE A 270 -6.19 0.28 9.81
C PHE A 270 -6.45 -0.92 10.73
N ILE A 271 -5.41 -1.71 11.01
CA ILE A 271 -5.48 -2.89 11.87
C ILE A 271 -5.87 -2.49 13.29
N ALA A 272 -5.23 -1.47 13.86
CA ALA A 272 -5.58 -0.97 15.19
C ALA A 272 -7.02 -0.41 15.24
N ALA A 273 -7.40 0.37 14.24
CA ALA A 273 -8.73 0.94 14.11
C ALA A 273 -9.82 -0.14 13.99
N SER A 274 -9.52 -1.28 13.35
CA SER A 274 -10.46 -2.39 13.19
C SER A 274 -10.90 -2.99 14.53
N ASP A 275 -10.06 -2.91 15.57
CA ASP A 275 -10.38 -3.43 16.90
C ASP A 275 -11.04 -2.39 17.84
N CYS A 276 -11.39 -1.20 17.33
CA CYS A 276 -12.06 -0.16 18.12
C CYS A 276 -13.40 -0.60 18.68
N VAL A 277 -13.65 -0.22 19.94
CA VAL A 277 -14.93 -0.42 20.63
C VAL A 277 -15.55 0.93 20.98
N LEU A 278 -14.74 1.84 21.54
CA LEU A 278 -15.19 3.15 22.00
C LEU A 278 -15.37 4.15 20.85
N ASP A 279 -16.39 4.99 20.92
CA ASP A 279 -16.66 5.99 19.89
C ASP A 279 -15.58 7.07 19.82
N GLU A 280 -14.90 7.37 20.95
CA GLU A 280 -13.73 8.25 20.96
C GLU A 280 -12.57 7.72 20.11
N HIS A 281 -12.34 6.39 20.12
CA HIS A 281 -11.28 5.78 19.31
C HIS A 281 -11.68 5.80 17.84
N LYS A 282 -12.94 5.49 17.53
CA LYS A 282 -13.47 5.54 16.17
C LYS A 282 -13.27 6.94 15.58
N ALA A 283 -13.75 7.99 16.27
CA ALA A 283 -13.62 9.38 15.84
C ALA A 283 -12.16 9.80 15.62
N PHE A 284 -11.25 9.40 16.52
CA PHE A 284 -9.82 9.63 16.36
C PHE A 284 -9.28 9.00 15.07
N PHE A 285 -9.58 7.72 14.81
CA PHE A 285 -9.09 7.06 13.61
C PHE A 285 -9.76 7.56 12.32
N GLU A 286 -11.03 8.01 12.37
CA GLU A 286 -11.63 8.69 11.22
C GLU A 286 -10.82 9.93 10.82
N ASP A 287 -10.49 10.79 11.78
CA ASP A 287 -9.66 11.98 11.55
C ASP A 287 -8.27 11.62 10.99
N VAL A 288 -7.60 10.60 11.57
CA VAL A 288 -6.30 10.11 11.07
C VAL A 288 -6.38 9.66 9.61
N PHE A 289 -7.40 8.88 9.24
CA PHE A 289 -7.57 8.40 7.86
C PHE A 289 -7.87 9.53 6.88
N LEU A 290 -8.66 10.53 7.29
CA LEU A 290 -8.89 11.72 6.47
C LEU A 290 -7.59 12.51 6.26
N ARG A 291 -6.73 12.63 7.28
CA ARG A 291 -5.40 13.24 7.12
C ARG A 291 -4.51 12.46 6.16
N TYR A 292 -4.48 11.12 6.27
CA TYR A 292 -3.74 10.28 5.33
C TYR A 292 -4.22 10.47 3.90
N PHE A 293 -5.54 10.51 3.66
CA PHE A 293 -6.09 10.78 2.34
C PHE A 293 -5.72 12.17 1.84
N VAL A 294 -5.88 13.21 2.67
CA VAL A 294 -5.52 14.60 2.32
C VAL A 294 -4.04 14.74 1.94
N ARG A 295 -3.15 13.95 2.55
CA ARG A 295 -1.73 13.92 2.19
C ARG A 295 -1.50 13.16 0.88
N SER A 296 -1.95 11.91 0.79
CA SER A 296 -1.55 10.99 -0.27
C SER A 296 -2.40 11.11 -1.54
N GLY A 297 -3.70 11.39 -1.40
CA GLY A 297 -4.69 11.27 -2.47
C GLY A 297 -5.08 9.83 -2.81
N PHE A 298 -4.62 8.83 -2.04
CA PHE A 298 -4.86 7.43 -2.35
C PHE A 298 -6.27 7.02 -1.90
N ARG A 299 -7.08 6.56 -2.84
CA ARG A 299 -8.49 6.20 -2.58
C ARG A 299 -8.65 4.94 -1.74
N ASN A 300 -7.65 4.05 -1.68
CA ASN A 300 -7.68 2.90 -0.75
C ASN A 300 -7.82 3.33 0.72
N VAL A 301 -7.34 4.52 1.09
CA VAL A 301 -7.48 5.07 2.44
C VAL A 301 -8.95 5.35 2.76
N LEU A 302 -9.67 6.05 1.87
CA LEU A 302 -11.10 6.34 2.05
C LEU A 302 -11.94 5.06 2.02
N ARG A 303 -11.67 4.15 1.07
CA ARG A 303 -12.35 2.85 1.05
C ARG A 303 -12.05 2.04 2.31
N GLY A 304 -10.84 2.11 2.83
CA GLY A 304 -10.46 1.51 4.11
C GLY A 304 -11.29 2.08 5.26
N LEU A 305 -11.47 3.40 5.33
CA LEU A 305 -12.33 4.06 6.31
C LEU A 305 -13.79 3.58 6.22
N ASP A 306 -14.33 3.41 5.01
CA ASP A 306 -15.67 2.85 4.84
C ASP A 306 -15.78 1.39 5.32
N GLN A 307 -14.71 0.61 5.17
CA GLN A 307 -14.65 -0.74 5.72
C GLN A 307 -14.56 -0.73 7.24
N LEU A 308 -13.80 0.19 7.85
CA LEU A 308 -13.77 0.37 9.31
C LEU A 308 -15.16 0.67 9.86
N ARG A 309 -15.91 1.58 9.24
CA ARG A 309 -17.29 1.89 9.62
C ARG A 309 -18.21 0.67 9.57
N LYS A 310 -18.08 -0.16 8.54
CA LYS A 310 -18.83 -1.44 8.43
C LYS A 310 -18.42 -2.43 9.53
N ILE A 311 -17.13 -2.54 9.83
CA ILE A 311 -16.62 -3.39 10.91
C ILE A 311 -17.20 -2.96 12.26
N TRP A 312 -17.14 -1.66 12.57
CA TRP A 312 -17.65 -1.12 13.83
C TRP A 312 -19.17 -1.33 13.96
N ALA A 313 -19.93 -1.08 12.89
CA ALA A 313 -21.38 -1.29 12.89
C ALA A 313 -21.77 -2.75 13.16
N ARG A 314 -21.06 -3.72 12.54
CA ARG A 314 -21.29 -5.16 12.76
C ARG A 314 -21.02 -5.56 14.21
N ARG A 315 -19.96 -5.02 14.80
CA ARG A 315 -19.59 -5.28 16.21
C ARG A 315 -20.63 -4.72 17.18
N SER A 316 -21.10 -3.49 16.93
CA SER A 316 -22.17 -2.87 17.74
C SER A 316 -23.50 -3.61 17.66
N ALA A 317 -23.79 -4.28 16.53
CA ALA A 317 -25.00 -5.08 16.36
C ALA A 317 -24.98 -6.43 17.11
N GLY A 318 -23.93 -6.74 17.88
CA GLY A 318 -23.83 -7.96 18.67
C GLY A 318 -23.55 -9.23 17.85
N GLY A 319 -23.20 -9.08 16.57
CA GLY A 319 -22.76 -10.20 15.75
C GLY A 319 -21.41 -10.69 16.26
N GLY A 320 -21.34 -11.94 16.75
CA GLY A 320 -20.10 -12.58 17.23
C GLY A 320 -19.04 -12.81 16.15
N THR A 321 -19.17 -12.19 14.98
CA THR A 321 -18.21 -12.29 13.89
C THR A 321 -17.00 -11.40 14.16
N ARG A 322 -15.81 -12.00 14.16
CA ARG A 322 -14.55 -11.29 14.36
C ARG A 322 -14.22 -10.43 13.15
N TRP A 323 -13.65 -9.26 13.37
CA TRP A 323 -13.31 -8.38 12.25
C TRP A 323 -12.22 -8.98 11.35
N THR A 324 -11.35 -9.82 11.90
CA THR A 324 -10.29 -10.54 11.17
C THR A 324 -10.86 -11.49 10.11
N SER A 325 -12.03 -12.10 10.33
CA SER A 325 -12.64 -13.02 9.37
C SER A 325 -13.40 -12.31 8.23
N VAL A 326 -13.67 -11.01 8.36
CA VAL A 326 -14.35 -10.22 7.33
C VAL A 326 -13.40 -9.39 6.48
N LEU A 327 -12.13 -9.23 6.89
CA LEU A 327 -11.13 -8.51 6.11
C LEU A 327 -10.94 -9.04 4.68
N PRO A 328 -10.97 -10.36 4.42
CA PRO A 328 -10.85 -10.86 3.04
C PRO A 328 -11.97 -10.41 2.11
N GLN A 329 -13.10 -9.95 2.66
CA GLN A 329 -14.27 -9.48 1.92
C GLN A 329 -14.24 -7.96 1.71
N ALA A 330 -13.21 -7.26 2.20
CA ALA A 330 -13.13 -5.80 2.15
C ALA A 330 -13.06 -5.25 0.72
N GLY A 331 -12.55 -6.04 -0.24
CA GLY A 331 -12.40 -5.61 -1.64
C GLY A 331 -11.45 -4.43 -1.81
N VAL A 332 -10.60 -4.14 -0.83
CA VAL A 332 -9.63 -3.05 -0.84
C VAL A 332 -8.36 -3.51 -0.14
N PHE A 333 -7.22 -3.14 -0.71
CA PHE A 333 -5.92 -3.36 -0.08
C PHE A 333 -5.46 -2.06 0.59
N VAL A 334 -5.54 -2.04 1.93
CA VAL A 334 -5.23 -0.86 2.75
C VAL A 334 -3.77 -0.94 3.20
N MET A 335 -2.93 -0.12 2.60
CA MET A 335 -1.48 -0.04 2.81
C MET A 335 -0.97 1.33 2.40
#